data_AF-A0A257RDR3-F1
#
_entry.id   AF-A0A257RDR3-F1
#
_cell.length_a   1.000
_cell.length_b   1.000
_cell.length_c   1.000
_cell.angle_alpha   90.00
_cell.angle_beta   90.00
_cell.angle_gamma   90.00
#
_symmetry.space_group_name_H-M   'P 1'
#
loop_
_entity.id
_entity.type
_entity.pdbx_description
1 polymer ?
#
loop_
_entity_poly.entity_id
_entity_poly.type
_entity_poly.pdbx_seq_one_letter_code
_entity_poly.pdbx_strand_id
1 'polypeptide(L)'
;MWVDSDGCFAEKSDCSYFLGSVTKGVTTSVEDAVLAAAKGTFKSGDYVGTLANGGAQFYFDSPTVPASLKATVKTLTAGIEKGTISVDPTKYPAG
;
A
#
# COMPACT_ATOMS: atom_id res chain seq x y z
N MET A 1 -9.75 -3.32 9.83
CA MET A 1 -8.86 -3.05 8.68
C MET A 1 -9.57 -2.08 7.76
N TRP A 2 -8.87 -1.09 7.24
CA TRP A 2 -9.42 -0.13 6.26
C TRP A 2 -8.71 -0.26 4.91
N VAL A 3 -9.34 0.23 3.83
CA VAL A 3 -8.87 0.10 2.45
C VAL A 3 -8.81 1.44 1.72
N ASP A 4 -8.04 1.49 0.64
CA ASP A 4 -7.88 2.60 -0.32
C ASP A 4 -7.15 3.84 0.21
N SER A 5 -7.41 4.26 1.44
CA SER A 5 -6.85 5.46 2.08
C SER A 5 -6.49 5.19 3.53
N ASP A 6 -5.99 6.18 4.27
CA ASP A 6 -5.83 6.02 5.71
C ASP A 6 -7.20 6.16 6.39
N GLY A 7 -7.70 5.07 6.99
CA GLY A 7 -8.97 5.04 7.69
C GLY A 7 -9.05 5.99 8.87
N CYS A 8 -7.93 6.23 9.58
CA CYS A 8 -7.92 7.19 10.68
C CYS A 8 -7.98 8.64 10.20
N PHE A 9 -7.61 8.91 8.95
CA PHE A 9 -7.81 10.21 8.32
C PHE A 9 -9.23 10.34 7.73
N ALA A 10 -9.68 9.30 7.03
CA ALA A 10 -10.95 9.28 6.30
C ALA A 10 -12.18 9.16 7.21
N GLU A 11 -12.09 8.32 8.25
CA GLU A 11 -13.14 8.09 9.24
C GLU A 11 -12.57 8.14 10.66
N LYS A 12 -12.36 9.37 11.12
CA LYS A 12 -11.75 9.64 12.44
C LYS A 12 -12.57 9.07 13.59
N SER A 13 -13.90 9.02 13.46
CA SER A 13 -14.76 8.58 14.56
C SER A 13 -14.61 7.09 14.86
N ASP A 14 -14.25 6.29 13.84
CA ASP A 14 -14.06 4.84 13.95
C ASP A 14 -12.58 4.41 13.98
N CYS A 15 -11.64 5.36 14.05
CA CYS A 15 -10.20 5.06 14.03
C CYS A 15 -9.77 4.03 15.09
N SER A 16 -10.41 4.00 16.26
CA SER A 16 -10.15 3.01 17.31
C SER A 16 -10.44 1.56 16.88
N TYR A 17 -11.27 1.35 15.86
CA TYR A 17 -11.61 0.03 15.32
C TYR A 17 -10.66 -0.40 14.20
N PHE A 18 -9.80 0.49 13.71
CA PHE A 18 -8.84 0.19 12.66
C PHE A 18 -7.48 -0.18 13.25
N LEU A 19 -7.08 -1.45 13.07
CA LEU A 19 -5.73 -1.90 13.39
C LEU A 19 -4.67 -1.39 12.40
N GLY A 20 -5.12 -1.00 11.20
CA GLY A 20 -4.30 -0.48 10.12
C GLY A 20 -5.09 -0.32 8.83
N SER A 21 -4.41 0.18 7.80
CA SER A 21 -4.98 0.58 6.51
C SER A 21 -4.12 0.03 5.36
N VAL A 22 -4.77 -0.57 4.35
CA VAL A 22 -4.16 -0.85 3.06
C VAL A 22 -4.47 0.32 2.14
N THR A 23 -3.49 1.16 1.82
CA THR A 23 -3.71 2.36 1.00
C THR A 23 -3.38 2.07 -0.46
N LYS A 24 -4.14 2.71 -1.36
CA LYS A 24 -3.79 2.82 -2.77
C LYS A 24 -3.08 4.16 -2.96
N GLY A 25 -1.85 4.11 -3.48
CA GLY A 25 -1.01 5.28 -3.70
C GLY A 25 -1.44 6.13 -4.90
N VAL A 26 -2.73 6.44 -5.00
CA VAL A 26 -3.30 7.23 -6.12
C VAL A 26 -2.67 8.62 -6.15
N THR A 27 -2.50 9.26 -4.99
CA THR A 27 -1.82 10.57 -4.89
C THR A 27 -0.41 10.52 -5.48
N THR A 28 0.41 9.55 -5.05
CA THR A 28 1.77 9.34 -5.57
C THR A 28 1.75 9.09 -7.08
N SER A 29 0.83 8.25 -7.55
CA SER A 29 0.72 7.89 -8.97
C SER A 29 0.39 9.10 -9.84
N VAL A 30 -0.51 9.96 -9.37
CA VAL A 30 -0.91 11.20 -10.07
C VAL A 30 0.21 12.23 -10.01
N GLU A 31 0.87 12.40 -8.87
CA GLU A 31 2.01 13.30 -8.72
C GLU A 31 3.13 12.92 -9.70
N ASP A 32 3.50 11.65 -9.75
CA ASP A 32 4.51 11.13 -10.68
C ASP A 32 4.12 11.41 -12.15
N ALA A 33 2.86 11.17 -12.51
CA ALA A 33 2.36 11.41 -13.86
C ALA A 33 2.41 12.90 -14.24
N VAL A 34 1.97 13.79 -13.34
CA VAL A 34 1.99 15.25 -13.56
C VAL A 34 3.43 15.76 -13.67
N LEU A 35 4.32 15.31 -12.80
CA LEU A 35 5.74 15.69 -12.85
C LEU A 35 6.43 15.16 -14.11
N ALA A 36 6.10 13.94 -14.57
CA ALA A 36 6.59 13.42 -15.82
C ALA A 36 6.08 14.22 -17.03
N ALA A 37 4.82 14.65 -17.01
CA ALA A 37 4.24 15.49 -18.06
C ALA A 37 4.94 16.85 -18.12
N ALA A 38 5.14 17.49 -16.97
CA ALA A 38 5.85 18.76 -16.87
C ALA A 38 7.31 18.67 -17.38
N LYS A 39 7.95 17.52 -17.21
CA LYS A 39 9.31 17.23 -17.70
C LYS A 39 9.36 16.79 -19.17
N GLY A 40 8.21 16.62 -19.82
CA GLY A 40 8.14 16.07 -21.19
C GLY A 40 8.52 14.59 -21.30
N THR A 41 8.56 13.86 -20.18
CA THR A 41 8.93 12.44 -20.11
C THR A 41 7.75 11.51 -19.88
N PHE A 42 6.52 12.05 -19.89
CA PHE A 42 5.30 11.25 -19.70
C PHE A 42 5.16 10.18 -20.79
N LYS A 43 4.78 8.98 -20.37
CA LYS A 43 4.47 7.86 -21.26
C LYS A 43 3.05 7.38 -20.94
N SER A 44 2.21 7.32 -21.97
CA SER A 44 0.88 6.72 -21.86
C SER A 44 0.99 5.20 -21.67
N GLY A 45 0.01 4.62 -20.99
CA GLY A 45 -0.08 3.19 -20.74
C GLY A 45 -0.65 2.91 -19.36
N ASP A 46 -0.64 1.64 -18.98
CA ASP A 46 -1.11 1.22 -17.66
C ASP A 46 -0.07 1.53 -16.59
N TYR A 47 -0.53 2.09 -15.47
CA TYR A 47 0.25 2.20 -14.26
C TYR A 47 -0.07 1.03 -13.33
N VAL A 48 0.96 0.31 -12.89
CA VAL A 48 0.83 -0.74 -11.88
C VAL A 48 1.41 -0.22 -10.57
N GLY A 49 0.52 -0.02 -9.59
CA GLY A 49 0.91 0.32 -8.23
C GLY A 49 1.53 -0.87 -7.51
N THR A 50 2.68 -0.66 -6.89
CA THR A 50 3.44 -1.66 -6.14
C THR A 50 3.83 -1.09 -4.79
N LEU A 51 4.32 -1.95 -3.88
CA LEU A 51 4.95 -1.49 -2.64
C LEU A 51 6.21 -0.65 -2.93
N ALA A 52 7.00 -1.07 -3.92
CA ALA A 52 8.28 -0.43 -4.27
C ALA A 52 8.13 0.99 -4.85
N ASN A 53 7.08 1.25 -5.65
CA ASN A 53 6.81 2.57 -6.21
C ASN A 53 5.80 3.39 -5.38
N GLY A 54 5.41 2.89 -4.19
CA GLY A 54 4.45 3.56 -3.33
C GLY A 54 3.01 3.60 -3.88
N GLY A 55 2.70 2.92 -4.98
CA GLY A 55 1.36 2.80 -5.54
C GLY A 55 0.43 1.88 -4.74
N ALA A 56 0.98 1.10 -3.83
CA ALA A 56 0.26 0.38 -2.78
C ALA A 56 1.06 0.46 -1.48
N GLN A 57 0.41 0.60 -0.33
CA GLN A 57 1.11 0.57 0.96
C GLN A 57 0.25 -0.10 2.03
N PHE A 58 0.93 -0.55 3.08
CA PHE A 58 0.29 -1.10 4.26
C PHE A 58 0.74 -0.32 5.49
N TYR A 59 -0.18 0.46 6.04
CA TYR A 59 0.01 1.19 7.28
C TYR A 59 -0.50 0.34 8.44
N PHE A 60 0.39 0.11 9.40
CA PHE A 60 0.12 -0.77 10.54
C PHE A 60 0.81 -0.21 11.79
N ASP A 61 0.34 0.96 12.22
CA ASP A 61 0.97 1.79 13.25
C ASP A 61 0.15 1.92 14.54
N SER A 62 -1.04 1.32 14.59
CA SER A 62 -1.89 1.32 15.79
C SER A 62 -1.10 0.90 17.05
N PRO A 63 -1.26 1.61 18.19
CA PRO A 63 -0.53 1.32 19.42
C PRO A 63 -0.96 0.00 20.07
N THR A 64 -2.12 -0.54 19.70
CA THR A 64 -2.63 -1.83 20.19
C THR A 64 -1.98 -3.03 19.50
N VAL A 65 -1.22 -2.80 18.43
CA VAL A 65 -0.55 -3.85 17.66
C VAL A 65 0.79 -4.22 18.30
N PRO A 66 1.04 -5.51 18.61
CA PRO A 66 2.32 -5.98 19.14
C PRO A 66 3.51 -5.71 18.21
N ALA A 67 4.67 -5.38 18.79
CA ALA A 67 5.91 -5.13 18.04
C ALA A 67 6.34 -6.33 17.18
N SER A 68 6.11 -7.56 17.65
CA SER A 68 6.39 -8.78 16.89
C SER A 68 5.60 -8.84 15.59
N LEU A 69 4.32 -8.47 15.63
CA LEU A 69 3.48 -8.46 14.43
C LEU A 69 3.92 -7.36 13.44
N LYS A 70 4.30 -6.17 13.95
CA LYS A 70 4.90 -5.11 13.11
C LYS A 70 6.18 -5.58 12.42
N ALA A 71 7.02 -6.33 13.13
CA ALA A 71 8.24 -6.91 12.56
C ALA A 71 7.93 -7.97 11.48
N THR A 72 6.97 -8.86 11.73
CA THR A 72 6.51 -9.85 10.73
C THR A 72 6.02 -9.16 9.46
N VAL A 73 5.15 -8.16 9.60
CA VAL A 73 4.63 -7.37 8.48
C VAL A 73 5.77 -6.74 7.67
N LYS A 74 6.74 -6.10 8.34
CA LYS A 74 7.90 -5.50 7.67
C LYS A 74 8.71 -6.52 6.87
N THR A 75 8.93 -7.72 7.41
CA THR A 75 9.59 -8.82 6.70
C THR A 75 8.79 -9.27 5.47
N LEU A 76 7.47 -9.38 5.60
CA LEU A 76 6.59 -9.75 4.48
C LEU A 76 6.60 -8.67 3.38
N THR A 77 6.48 -7.38 3.74
CA THR A 77 6.60 -6.25 2.81
C THR A 77 7.90 -6.34 2.01
N ALA A 78 9.03 -6.51 2.69
CA ALA A 78 10.33 -6.63 2.02
C ALA A 78 10.42 -7.90 1.15
N GLY A 79 9.78 -8.99 1.56
CA GLY A 79 9.72 -10.22 0.76
C GLY A 79 8.88 -10.08 -0.51
N ILE A 80 7.79 -9.32 -0.46
CA ILE A 80 6.96 -9.00 -1.63
C ILE A 80 7.72 -8.06 -2.58
N GLU A 81 8.35 -7.01 -2.06
CA GLU A 81 9.17 -6.08 -2.85
C GLU A 81 10.34 -6.78 -3.56
N LYS A 82 10.96 -7.76 -2.91
CA LYS A 82 12.03 -8.59 -3.50
C LYS A 82 11.53 -9.68 -4.44
N GLY A 83 10.21 -9.88 -4.53
CA GLY A 83 9.59 -10.96 -5.31
C GLY A 83 9.80 -12.37 -4.72
N THR A 84 10.35 -12.49 -3.51
CA THR A 84 10.49 -13.79 -2.82
C THR A 84 9.17 -14.29 -2.26
N ILE A 85 8.20 -13.38 -2.07
CA ILE A 85 6.81 -13.68 -1.71
C ILE A 85 5.93 -13.27 -2.88
N SER A 86 5.17 -14.21 -3.43
CA SER A 86 4.26 -13.95 -4.53
C SER A 86 2.93 -13.39 -4.01
N VAL A 87 2.39 -12.40 -4.70
CA VAL A 87 1.03 -11.86 -4.46
C VAL A 87 0.09 -12.13 -5.62
N ASP A 88 0.45 -13.12 -6.45
CA ASP A 88 -0.35 -13.52 -7.60
C ASP A 88 -1.61 -14.26 -7.11
N PRO A 89 -2.81 -13.70 -7.36
CA PRO A 89 -4.05 -14.30 -6.88
C PRO A 89 -4.31 -15.68 -7.49
N THR A 90 -3.70 -16.02 -8.64
CA THR A 90 -3.83 -17.35 -9.25
C THR A 90 -3.09 -18.43 -8.48
N LYS A 91 -2.08 -18.06 -7.68
CA LYS A 91 -1.32 -18.99 -6.83
C LYS A 91 -1.98 -19.19 -5.47
N TYR A 92 -2.93 -18.34 -5.11
CA TYR A 92 -3.68 -18.37 -3.86
C TYR A 92 -5.17 -18.16 -4.16
N PRO A 93 -5.84 -19.12 -4.86
CA PRO A 93 -7.25 -18.98 -5.16
C PRO A 93 -8.03 -18.81 -3.86
N ALA A 94 -8.93 -17.83 -3.84
CA ALA A 94 -9.90 -17.72 -2.77
C ALA A 94 -10.72 -19.01 -2.75
N GLY A 95 -10.76 -19.68 -1.59
CA GLY A 95 -11.57 -20.88 -1.39
C GLY A 95 -13.05 -20.61 -1.48
#